data_AF-A0A7S2K9C1-F1
#
_entry.id   AF-A0A7S2K9C1-F1
#
_cell.length_a   1.000
_cell.length_b   1.000
_cell.length_c   1.000
_cell.angle_alpha   90.00
_cell.angle_beta   90.00
_cell.angle_gamma   90.00
#
_symmetry.space_group_name_H-M   'P 1'
#
loop_
_entity.id
_entity.type
_entity.pdbx_description
1 polymer ?
#
loop_
_entity_poly.entity_id
_entity_poly.type
_entity_poly.pdbx_seq_one_letter_code
_entity_poly.pdbx_strand_id
1 'polypeptide(L)'
;GKHFGITSAGKWWGCLTKEQIKPYFANNVKEYDRIMAEDWVSEEWGDRRQELVFIGMKLDEAEIRAALDACLCTADEMEVYRAQVRNILEASFSSVKGGPSLFDVGGMDHIDQ
;
A
#
# COMPACT_ATOMS: atom_id res chain seq x y z
N GLY A 1 -21.07 -19.90 -7.57
CA GLY A 1 -20.10 -19.66 -8.66
C GLY A 1 -18.89 -18.95 -8.09
N LYS A 2 -17.72 -19.05 -8.73
CA LYS A 2 -16.54 -18.26 -8.33
C LYS A 2 -16.81 -16.80 -8.74
N HIS A 3 -16.80 -15.88 -7.78
CA HIS A 3 -16.96 -14.44 -7.99
C HIS A 3 -15.68 -13.75 -7.56
N PHE A 4 -15.21 -12.79 -8.36
CA PHE A 4 -14.02 -11.99 -8.07
C PHE A 4 -14.30 -10.54 -8.44
N GLY A 5 -14.01 -9.62 -7.52
CA GLY A 5 -14.15 -8.19 -7.71
C GLY A 5 -12.89 -7.48 -7.25
N ILE A 6 -12.46 -6.48 -8.01
CA ILE A 6 -11.38 -5.56 -7.64
C ILE A 6 -11.95 -4.15 -7.70
N THR A 7 -11.73 -3.38 -6.66
CA THR A 7 -12.02 -1.95 -6.62
C THR A 7 -10.78 -1.19 -6.15
N SER A 8 -10.60 0.04 -6.63
CA SER A 8 -9.59 0.93 -6.07
C SER A 8 -10.08 1.46 -4.73
N ALA A 9 -9.23 1.40 -3.71
CA ALA A 9 -9.54 1.87 -2.35
C ALA A 9 -8.90 3.25 -2.03
N GLY A 10 -8.35 3.93 -3.04
CA GLY A 10 -7.61 5.18 -2.87
C GLY A 10 -6.10 4.98 -2.80
N LYS A 11 -5.38 6.08 -2.52
CA LYS A 11 -3.92 6.08 -2.37
C LYS A 11 -3.55 5.82 -0.92
N TRP A 12 -2.46 5.09 -0.71
CA TRP A 12 -1.83 4.98 0.61
C TRP A 12 -1.31 6.34 1.08
N TRP A 13 -1.56 6.70 2.34
CA TRP A 13 -1.04 7.92 2.94
C TRP A 13 0.49 7.91 2.99
N GLY A 14 1.10 6.74 3.14
CA GLY A 14 2.54 6.52 3.08
C GLY A 14 3.21 6.85 1.74
N CYS A 15 2.45 7.18 0.70
CA CYS A 15 2.96 7.64 -0.59
C CYS A 15 2.94 9.18 -0.74
N LEU A 16 2.41 9.91 0.24
CA LEU A 16 2.23 11.37 0.18
C LEU A 16 3.09 12.07 1.24
N THR A 17 3.55 13.28 0.95
CA THR A 17 4.19 14.12 1.98
C THR A 17 3.17 14.66 2.96
N LYS A 18 3.60 15.06 4.16
CA LYS A 18 2.72 15.64 5.19
C LYS A 18 1.95 16.86 4.66
N GLU A 19 2.56 17.66 3.79
CA GLU A 19 1.93 18.82 3.16
C GLU A 19 0.82 18.41 2.19
N GLN A 20 1.01 17.31 1.46
CA GLN A 20 0.00 16.76 0.56
C GLN A 20 -1.16 16.10 1.30
N ILE A 21 -0.92 15.56 2.50
CA ILE A 21 -1.94 14.91 3.33
C ILE A 21 -2.84 15.95 4.02
N LYS A 22 -2.28 17.07 4.51
CA LYS A 22 -3.01 18.09 5.30
C LYS A 22 -4.37 18.52 4.72
N PRO A 23 -4.53 18.81 3.41
CA PRO A 23 -5.81 19.22 2.85
C PRO A 23 -6.92 18.17 3.00
N TYR A 24 -6.58 16.87 2.94
CA TYR A 24 -7.55 15.78 3.09
C TYR A 24 -8.16 15.71 4.49
N PHE A 25 -7.42 16.18 5.50
CA PHE A 25 -7.85 16.15 6.91
C PHE A 25 -8.18 17.53 7.49
N ALA A 26 -8.26 18.57 6.65
CA ALA A 26 -8.50 19.95 7.10
C ALA A 26 -9.78 20.08 7.95
N ASN A 27 -10.82 19.30 7.63
CA ASN A 27 -12.09 19.28 8.35
C ASN A 27 -12.19 18.15 9.40
N ASN A 28 -11.17 17.29 9.51
CA ASN A 28 -11.17 16.14 10.42
C ASN A 28 -9.76 15.78 10.90
N VAL A 29 -9.15 16.70 11.65
CA VAL A 29 -7.78 16.53 12.20
C VAL A 29 -7.69 15.32 13.14
N LYS A 30 -8.78 14.99 13.85
CA LYS A 30 -8.79 13.82 14.75
C LYS A 30 -8.56 12.50 14.01
N GLU A 31 -9.07 12.38 12.78
CA GLU A 31 -8.86 11.17 11.98
C GLU A 31 -7.42 11.07 11.49
N TYR A 32 -6.77 12.19 11.18
CA TYR A 32 -5.33 12.20 10.88
C TYR A 32 -4.53 11.67 12.08
N ASP A 33 -4.82 12.16 13.29
CA ASP A 33 -4.13 11.72 14.50
C ASP A 33 -4.37 10.22 14.76
N ARG A 34 -5.60 9.73 14.52
CA ARG A 34 -5.94 8.30 14.63
C ARG A 34 -5.13 7.45 13.65
N ILE A 35 -5.10 7.81 12.37
CA ILE A 35 -4.36 7.06 11.34
C ILE A 35 -2.87 7.00 11.69
N MET A 36 -2.30 8.14 12.11
CA MET A 36 -0.89 8.21 12.50
C MET A 36 -0.57 7.40 13.76
N ALA A 37 -1.53 7.25 14.67
CA ALA A 37 -1.34 6.50 15.91
C ALA A 37 -1.63 4.99 15.77
N GLU A 38 -2.61 4.62 14.96
CA GLU A 38 -3.17 3.26 14.92
C GLU A 38 -2.82 2.50 13.63
N ASP A 39 -2.88 3.17 12.48
CA ASP A 39 -2.75 2.52 11.17
C ASP A 39 -1.33 2.63 10.60
N TRP A 40 -0.56 3.63 11.04
CA TRP A 40 0.81 3.86 10.59
C TRP A 40 1.80 2.94 11.30
N VAL A 41 2.29 1.92 10.60
CA VAL A 41 3.14 0.87 11.18
C VAL A 41 4.59 1.32 11.36
N SER A 42 5.15 2.03 10.38
CA SER A 42 6.53 2.54 10.41
C SER A 42 6.78 3.54 9.29
N GLU A 43 7.92 4.22 9.28
CA GLU A 43 8.34 5.08 8.16
C GLU A 43 8.52 4.30 6.84
N GLU A 44 8.96 3.04 6.89
CA GLU A 44 9.14 2.21 5.69
C GLU A 44 7.79 1.81 5.09
N TRP A 45 6.87 1.34 5.94
CA TRP A 45 5.61 0.72 5.49
C TRP A 45 4.44 1.69 5.44
N GLY A 46 4.45 2.74 6.26
CA GLY A 46 3.34 3.68 6.42
C GLY A 46 2.06 2.97 6.86
N ASP A 47 0.97 3.27 6.17
CA ASP A 47 -0.37 2.73 6.36
C ASP A 47 -0.69 1.50 5.48
N ARG A 48 0.31 0.92 4.79
CA ARG A 48 0.14 -0.19 3.84
C ARG A 48 -0.14 -1.51 4.56
N ARG A 49 -1.38 -1.70 5.02
CA ARG A 49 -1.87 -2.90 5.70
C ARG A 49 -2.71 -3.78 4.77
N GLN A 50 -2.60 -5.09 4.95
CA GLN A 50 -3.45 -6.08 4.30
C GLN A 50 -4.39 -6.69 5.33
N GLU A 51 -5.69 -6.73 5.03
CA GLU A 51 -6.71 -7.36 5.86
C GLU A 51 -7.46 -8.41 5.05
N LEU A 52 -7.51 -9.64 5.57
CA LEU A 52 -8.14 -10.78 4.93
C LEU A 52 -9.24 -11.34 5.83
N VAL A 53 -10.43 -11.56 5.27
CA VAL A 53 -11.56 -12.14 5.98
C VAL A 53 -11.99 -13.44 5.28
N PHE A 54 -11.95 -14.54 6.02
CA PHE A 54 -12.43 -15.84 5.54
C PHE A 54 -13.79 -16.14 6.18
N ILE A 55 -14.81 -16.37 5.35
CA ILE A 55 -16.17 -16.70 5.80
C ILE A 55 -16.52 -18.08 5.28
N GLY A 56 -16.78 -19.02 6.19
CA GLY A 56 -17.10 -20.40 5.85
C GLY A 56 -17.41 -21.25 7.08
N MET A 57 -17.80 -22.51 6.85
CA MET A 57 -18.04 -23.49 7.92
C MET A 57 -16.93 -24.52 7.93
N LYS A 58 -16.52 -24.97 9.13
CA LYS A 58 -15.46 -25.97 9.34
C LYS A 58 -14.12 -25.59 8.68
N LEU A 59 -13.76 -24.31 8.75
CA LEU A 59 -12.45 -23.84 8.29
C LEU A 59 -11.35 -24.33 9.24
N ASP A 60 -10.23 -24.78 8.69
CA ASP A 60 -9.01 -25.04 9.45
C ASP A 60 -8.17 -23.76 9.50
N GLU A 61 -8.36 -22.99 10.58
CA GLU A 61 -7.65 -21.73 10.79
C GLU A 61 -6.13 -21.93 10.87
N ALA A 62 -5.67 -23.04 11.45
CA ALA A 62 -4.24 -23.30 11.64
C ALA A 62 -3.56 -23.57 10.30
N GLU A 63 -4.19 -24.37 9.44
CA GLU A 63 -3.70 -24.63 8.08
C GLU A 63 -3.69 -23.33 7.25
N ILE A 64 -4.75 -22.53 7.31
CA ILE A 64 -4.82 -21.24 6.60
C ILE A 64 -3.70 -20.31 7.04
N ARG A 65 -3.49 -20.17 8.37
CA ARG A 65 -2.43 -19.30 8.91
C ARG A 65 -1.05 -19.79 8.47
N ALA A 66 -0.79 -21.09 8.56
CA ALA A 66 0.48 -21.66 8.12
C ALA A 66 0.76 -21.40 6.62
N ALA A 67 -0.27 -21.50 5.78
CA ALA A 67 -0.16 -21.18 4.36
C ALA A 67 0.13 -19.69 4.11
N LEU A 68 -0.50 -18.78 4.87
CA LEU A 68 -0.25 -17.34 4.76
C LEU A 68 1.15 -16.97 5.27
N ASP A 69 1.60 -17.57 6.38
CA ASP A 69 2.93 -17.34 6.94
C ASP A 69 4.03 -17.79 5.97
N ALA A 70 3.79 -18.89 5.24
CA ALA A 70 4.70 -19.38 4.21
C ALA A 70 4.82 -18.44 2.99
N CYS A 71 3.89 -17.49 2.81
CA CYS A 71 3.95 -16.47 1.75
C CYS A 71 4.75 -15.22 2.15
N LEU A 72 5.16 -15.09 3.41
CA LEU A 72 5.94 -13.95 3.87
C LEU A 72 7.37 -14.03 3.29
N CYS A 73 7.87 -12.88 2.82
CA CYS A 73 9.27 -12.79 2.38
C CYS A 73 10.20 -13.01 3.58
N THR A 74 11.22 -13.82 3.36
CA THR A 74 12.33 -14.00 4.29
C THR A 74 13.20 -12.75 4.36
N ALA A 75 14.05 -12.67 5.39
CA ALA A 75 14.97 -11.53 5.55
C ALA A 75 15.92 -11.38 4.35
N ASP A 76 16.41 -12.49 3.81
CA ASP A 76 17.33 -12.53 2.68
C ASP A 76 16.63 -12.06 1.39
N GLU A 77 15.40 -12.53 1.14
CA GLU A 77 14.59 -12.07 0.00
C GLU A 77 14.31 -10.56 0.09
N MET A 78 14.04 -10.05 1.30
CA MET A 78 13.86 -8.62 1.53
C MET A 78 15.15 -7.81 1.32
N GLU A 79 16.32 -8.37 1.63
CA GLU A 79 17.60 -7.73 1.34
C GLU A 79 17.87 -7.63 -0.16
N VAL A 80 17.63 -8.73 -0.90
CA VAL A 80 17.71 -8.74 -2.37
C VAL A 80 16.75 -7.71 -2.97
N TYR A 81 15.50 -7.68 -2.51
CA TYR A 81 14.52 -6.69 -2.93
C TYR A 81 15.01 -5.25 -2.70
N ARG A 82 15.52 -4.93 -1.50
CA ARG A 82 16.06 -3.59 -1.19
C ARG A 82 17.23 -3.19 -2.08
N ALA A 83 18.13 -4.12 -2.39
CA ALA A 83 19.24 -3.87 -3.31
C ALA A 83 18.73 -3.57 -4.73
N GLN A 84 17.75 -4.34 -5.22
CA GLN A 84 17.14 -4.12 -6.54
C GLN A 84 16.43 -2.76 -6.62
N VAL A 85 15.63 -2.40 -5.61
CA VAL A 85 14.95 -1.10 -5.56
C VAL A 85 15.96 0.04 -5.59
N ARG A 86 17.05 -0.05 -4.83
CA ARG A 86 18.11 0.96 -4.84
C ARG A 86 18.70 1.14 -6.24
N ASN A 87 19.04 0.05 -6.91
CA ASN A 87 19.59 0.08 -8.27
C ASN A 87 18.60 0.73 -9.27
N ILE A 88 17.31 0.42 -9.16
CA ILE A 88 16.26 1.00 -10.01
C ILE A 88 16.13 2.52 -9.78
N LEU A 89 16.12 2.94 -8.51
CA LEU A 89 16.03 4.36 -8.17
C LEU A 89 17.24 5.12 -8.71
N GLU A 90 18.46 4.62 -8.49
CA GLU A 90 19.69 5.22 -9.01
C GLU A 90 19.70 5.33 -10.54
N ALA A 91 19.26 4.29 -11.24
CA ALA A 91 19.12 4.31 -12.69
C ALA A 91 18.05 5.32 -13.17
N SER A 92 16.94 5.44 -12.45
CA SER A 92 15.82 6.34 -12.82
C SER A 92 16.19 7.81 -12.66
N PHE A 93 16.96 8.18 -11.62
CA PHE A 93 17.43 9.56 -11.44
C PHE A 93 18.46 9.99 -12.48
N SER A 94 19.17 9.04 -13.11
CA SER A 94 20.06 9.32 -14.23
C SER A 94 19.32 9.58 -15.55
N SER A 95 18.04 9.23 -15.66
CA SER A 95 17.26 9.29 -16.91
C SER A 95 16.24 10.43 -16.98
N VAL A 96 16.16 11.33 -15.98
CA VAL A 96 15.24 12.48 -16.02
C VAL A 96 15.78 13.57 -16.96
N LYS A 97 15.64 13.32 -18.27
CA LYS A 97 15.30 14.34 -19.26
C LYS A 97 14.03 13.89 -19.98
N GLY A 98 12.89 14.25 -19.40
CA GLY A 98 11.61 14.45 -20.11
C GLY A 98 10.88 13.20 -20.60
N GLY A 99 10.12 12.54 -19.73
CA GLY A 99 9.08 11.58 -20.12
C GLY A 99 8.02 11.44 -19.03
N PRO A 100 6.73 11.20 -19.36
CA PRO A 100 5.66 11.09 -18.38
C PRO A 100 5.86 9.87 -17.46
N SER A 101 5.37 9.98 -16.23
CA SER A 101 5.60 9.00 -15.15
C SER A 101 4.86 7.69 -15.42
N LEU A 102 5.52 6.56 -15.14
CA LEU A 102 4.93 5.22 -15.21
C LEU A 102 3.75 5.04 -14.22
N PHE A 103 3.67 5.89 -13.19
CA PHE A 103 2.59 5.89 -12.20
C PHE A 103 1.45 6.87 -12.53
N ASP A 104 1.49 7.56 -13.68
CA ASP A 104 0.35 8.31 -14.20
C ASP A 104 -0.67 7.33 -14.82
N VAL A 105 -1.26 6.49 -13.98
CA VAL A 105 -2.44 5.72 -14.36
C VAL A 105 -3.61 6.70 -14.29
N GLY A 106 -3.97 7.27 -15.44
CA GLY A 106 -5.06 8.23 -15.59
C GLY A 106 -6.38 7.67 -15.05
N GLY A 107 -6.68 8.00 -13.79
CA GLY A 107 -7.98 7.83 -13.18
C GLY A 107 -8.68 9.17 -13.24
N MET A 108 -9.65 9.31 -14.14
CA MET A 108 -10.62 10.38 -14.08
C MET A 108 -11.45 10.11 -12.82
N ASP A 109 -11.27 10.92 -11.77
CA ASP A 109 -12.09 10.85 -10.57
C ASP A 109 -13.54 11.15 -10.99
N HIS A 110 -14.38 10.11 -11.07
CA HIS A 110 -15.82 10.26 -11.18
C HIS A 110 -16.33 10.80 -9.84
N ILE A 111 -16.39 12.13 -9.75
CA ILE A 111 -17.18 12.83 -8.74
C ILE A 111 -18.63 12.65 -9.17
N ASP A 112 -19.34 11.71 -8.53
CA ASP A 112 -20.79 11.66 -8.58
C ASP A 112 -21.35 12.94 -7.92
N GLN A 113 -22.18 13.67 -8.67
CA GLN A 113 -22.94 14.85 -8.22
C GLN A 113 -24.13 14.46 -7.36
#